data_AF-A0A2Z5EGC1-F1
#
_entry.id   AF-A0A2Z5EGC1-F1
#
_cell.length_a   1.000
_cell.length_b   1.000
_cell.length_c   1.000
_cell.angle_alpha   90.00
_cell.angle_beta   90.00
_cell.angle_gamma   90.00
#
_symmetry.space_group_name_H-M   'P 1'
#
loop_
_entity.id
_entity.type
_entity.pdbx_description
1 polymer ?
#
loop_
_entity_poly.entity_id
_entity_poly.type
_entity_poly.pdbx_seq_one_letter_code
_entity_poly.pdbx_strand_id
1 'polypeptide(L)'
;MSSPATTGGAAFLTNRTDANAPTDNKDSTEGRSHPAGTTLDGGALIRVVDMLPDKQSLMRRTNSIDYGGVIKGETALEPEDDR
;
A
#
# COMPACT_ATOMS: atom_id res chain seq x y z
N MET A 1 16.29 6.48 -8.34
CA MET A 1 14.87 6.62 -7.92
C MET A 1 14.10 5.42 -8.46
N SER A 2 13.41 4.63 -7.62
CA SER A 2 12.57 3.55 -8.15
C SER A 2 11.32 4.16 -8.81
N SER A 3 10.97 3.67 -9.98
CA SER A 3 9.78 4.12 -10.71
C SER A 3 8.49 3.72 -9.97
N PRO A 4 7.42 4.53 -10.06
CA PRO A 4 6.11 4.12 -9.55
C PRO A 4 5.65 2.85 -10.25
N ALA A 5 5.07 1.93 -9.48
CA ALA A 5 4.48 0.73 -10.02
C ALA A 5 3.01 0.99 -10.36
N THR A 6 2.55 0.49 -11.51
CA THR A 6 1.18 0.66 -11.99
C THR A 6 0.49 -0.69 -12.01
N THR A 7 -0.69 -0.79 -11.42
CA THR A 7 -1.53 -2.01 -11.50
C THR A 7 -2.99 -1.60 -11.44
N GLY A 8 -3.83 -2.15 -12.33
CA GLY A 8 -5.29 -2.04 -12.22
C GLY A 8 -5.83 -0.62 -12.20
N GLY A 9 -5.17 0.35 -12.85
CA GLY A 9 -5.63 1.74 -12.88
C GLY A 9 -5.24 2.60 -11.66
N ALA A 10 -4.30 2.13 -10.85
CA ALA A 10 -3.64 2.93 -9.83
C ALA A 10 -2.13 2.97 -10.04
N ALA A 11 -1.50 4.08 -9.67
CA ALA A 11 -0.05 4.21 -9.57
C ALA A 11 0.32 4.32 -8.09
N PHE A 12 1.41 3.66 -7.66
CA PHE A 12 1.84 3.74 -6.26
C PHE A 12 3.34 3.89 -6.08
N LEU A 13 3.69 4.51 -4.95
CA LEU A 13 5.05 4.69 -4.47
C LEU A 13 5.14 4.13 -3.04
N THR A 14 5.92 3.07 -2.86
CA THR A 14 6.28 2.57 -1.54
C THR A 14 7.29 3.52 -0.89
N ASN A 15 6.95 4.02 0.29
CA ASN A 15 7.81 4.90 1.07
C ASN A 15 8.65 4.08 2.06
N ARG A 16 8.02 3.18 2.80
CA ARG A 16 8.68 2.37 3.82
C ARG A 16 8.08 0.97 3.91
N THR A 17 8.95 0.04 4.26
CA THR A 17 8.69 -1.35 4.61
C THR A 17 9.52 -1.67 5.85
N ASP A 18 8.91 -2.33 6.82
CA ASP A 18 9.58 -2.88 7.99
C ASP A 18 9.26 -4.37 8.02
N ALA A 19 10.28 -5.21 8.25
CA ALA A 19 10.12 -6.67 8.25
C ALA A 19 9.25 -7.18 9.41
N ASN A 20 9.15 -6.41 10.50
CA ASN A 20 8.46 -6.80 11.73
C ASN A 20 7.52 -5.69 12.22
N ALA A 21 6.45 -6.11 12.89
CA ALA A 21 5.58 -5.24 13.68
C ALA A 21 5.51 -5.81 15.10
N PRO A 22 6.07 -5.13 16.13
CA PRO A 22 6.61 -3.77 16.10
C PRO A 22 7.93 -3.61 15.32
N THR A 23 8.15 -2.42 14.76
CA THR A 23 9.34 -2.04 13.99
C THR A 23 10.59 -1.96 14.88
N ASP A 24 11.75 -2.39 14.37
CA ASP A 24 13.05 -2.16 14.99
C ASP A 24 13.65 -0.81 14.55
N ASN A 25 13.62 0.18 15.46
CA ASN A 25 14.19 1.50 15.20
C ASN A 25 15.73 1.54 15.24
N LYS A 26 16.40 0.42 15.49
CA LYS A 26 17.86 0.27 15.35
C LYS A 26 18.24 -0.29 13.99
N ASP A 27 17.29 -0.80 13.21
CA ASP A 27 17.54 -1.22 11.84
C ASP A 27 17.81 0.00 10.95
N SER A 28 19.02 0.05 10.39
CA SER A 28 19.46 1.10 9.47
C SER A 28 19.12 0.83 8.01
N THR A 29 18.42 -0.28 7.72
CA THR A 29 18.02 -0.64 6.36
C THR A 29 17.13 0.45 5.76
N GLU A 30 17.38 0.79 4.50
CA GLU A 30 16.56 1.76 3.79
C GLU A 30 15.13 1.22 3.65
N GLY A 31 14.13 1.97 4.12
CA GLY A 31 12.73 1.50 4.11
C GLY A 31 12.17 1.17 2.72
N ARG A 32 12.83 1.57 1.64
CA ARG A 32 12.44 1.25 0.25
C ARG A 32 13.17 0.04 -0.33
N SER A 33 14.20 -0.48 0.35
CA SER A 33 15.03 -1.54 -0.21
C SER A 33 14.43 -2.93 -0.05
N HIS A 34 13.43 -3.13 0.84
CA HIS A 34 12.73 -4.41 0.86
C HIS A 34 11.74 -4.48 -0.32
N PRO A 35 11.81 -5.55 -1.13
CA PRO A 35 10.87 -5.73 -2.22
C PRO A 35 9.46 -5.97 -1.67
N ALA A 36 8.59 -4.98 -1.83
CA ALA A 36 7.17 -5.13 -1.57
C ALA A 36 6.40 -5.04 -2.89
N GLY A 37 5.59 -6.07 -3.16
CA GLY A 37 4.67 -6.07 -4.29
C GLY A 37 3.35 -5.35 -3.96
N THR A 38 2.24 -5.93 -4.39
CA THR A 38 0.89 -5.50 -3.98
C THR A 38 0.64 -5.76 -2.49
N THR A 39 1.25 -6.80 -1.91
CA THR A 39 1.15 -7.18 -0.50
C THR A 39 2.56 -7.38 0.10
N LEU A 40 2.70 -7.19 1.40
CA LEU A 40 3.87 -7.55 2.19
C LEU A 40 3.45 -8.67 3.17
N ASP A 41 4.20 -9.77 3.21
CA ASP A 41 3.93 -10.86 4.14
C ASP A 41 4.58 -10.55 5.49
N GLY A 42 3.76 -10.06 6.43
CA GLY A 42 4.19 -9.64 7.75
C GLY A 42 4.76 -8.22 7.80
N GLY A 43 5.03 -7.75 9.01
CA GLY A 43 5.62 -6.42 9.22
C GLY A 43 4.67 -5.25 8.96
N ALA A 44 5.22 -4.14 8.48
CA ALA A 44 4.46 -2.91 8.21
C ALA A 44 4.89 -2.29 6.87
N LEU A 45 3.95 -1.64 6.19
CA LEU A 45 4.19 -0.97 4.91
C LEU A 45 3.46 0.37 4.85
N ILE A 46 4.14 1.39 4.34
CA ILE A 46 3.55 2.70 4.03
C ILE A 46 3.79 3.01 2.55
N ARG A 47 2.70 3.31 1.82
CA ARG A 47 2.74 3.72 0.41
C ARG A 47 1.76 4.85 0.12
N VAL A 48 2.06 5.63 -0.89
CA VAL A 48 1.15 6.61 -1.49
C VAL A 48 0.57 6.00 -2.76
N VAL A 49 -0.74 6.12 -2.95
CA VAL A 49 -1.46 5.58 -4.10
C VAL A 49 -2.23 6.69 -4.78
N ASP A 50 -1.97 6.89 -6.06
CA ASP A 50 -2.79 7.71 -6.94
C ASP A 50 -3.83 6.80 -7.59
N MET A 51 -5.09 6.97 -7.18
CA MET A 51 -6.24 6.40 -7.88
C MET A 51 -6.50 7.24 -9.14
N LEU A 52 -6.33 6.63 -10.32
CA LEU A 52 -6.55 7.37 -11.57
C LEU A 52 -8.06 7.60 -11.78
N PRO A 53 -8.46 8.69 -12.46
CA PRO A 53 -9.87 8.97 -12.76
C PRO A 53 -10.55 7.80 -13.47
N ASP A 54 -11.79 7.53 -13.08
CA ASP A 54 -12.63 6.46 -13.64
C ASP A 54 -11.99 5.06 -13.58
N LYS A 55 -11.04 4.85 -12.67
CA LYS A 55 -10.42 3.56 -12.39
C LYS A 55 -10.79 3.07 -10.99
N GLN A 56 -10.85 1.75 -10.88
CA GLN A 56 -11.12 1.04 -9.65
C GLN A 56 -10.00 0.06 -9.38
N SER A 57 -9.57 -0.05 -8.11
CA SER A 57 -8.64 -1.08 -7.70
C SER A 57 -9.27 -2.47 -7.80
N LEU A 58 -8.44 -3.51 -7.91
CA LEU A 58 -8.91 -4.89 -7.78
C LEU A 58 -9.49 -5.12 -6.38
N MET A 59 -10.71 -5.66 -6.32
CA MET A 59 -11.28 -6.21 -5.08
C MET A 59 -10.42 -7.37 -4.60
N ARG A 60 -9.92 -7.27 -3.37
CA ARG A 60 -9.15 -8.34 -2.72
C ARG A 60 -9.19 -8.19 -1.21
N ARG A 61 -8.89 -9.29 -0.52
CA ARG A 61 -8.62 -9.31 0.91
C ARG A 61 -7.14 -9.52 1.19
N THR A 62 -6.61 -8.85 2.20
CA THR A 62 -5.26 -9.02 2.73
C THR A 62 -5.35 -9.44 4.20
N ASN A 63 -4.33 -10.15 4.69
CA ASN A 63 -4.17 -10.44 6.12
C ASN A 63 -3.46 -9.27 6.82
N SER A 64 -4.06 -8.08 6.73
CA SER A 64 -3.53 -6.85 7.31
C SER A 64 -4.65 -6.01 7.92
N ILE A 65 -4.26 -5.07 8.77
CA ILE A 65 -5.09 -3.93 9.14
C ILE A 65 -4.50 -2.70 8.48
N ASP A 66 -5.26 -2.10 7.56
CA ASP A 66 -4.79 -0.98 6.77
C ASP A 66 -5.44 0.33 7.25
N TYR A 67 -4.62 1.36 7.44
CA TYR A 67 -5.07 2.71 7.76
C TYR A 67 -4.95 3.59 6.52
N GLY A 68 -6.10 3.92 5.91
CA GLY A 68 -6.18 4.76 4.72
C GLY A 68 -6.52 6.22 5.05
N GLY A 69 -5.86 7.15 4.37
CA GLY A 69 -6.18 8.57 4.44
C GLY A 69 -6.12 9.21 3.05
N VAL A 70 -7.12 10.05 2.73
CA VAL A 70 -7.15 10.80 1.47
C VAL A 70 -6.36 12.09 1.63
N ILE A 71 -5.27 12.24 0.87
CA ILE A 71 -4.40 13.43 0.91
C ILE A 71 -4.94 14.53 -0.04
N LYS A 72 -5.54 14.13 -1.17
CA LYS A 72 -6.09 15.04 -2.18
C LYS A 72 -7.24 14.38 -2.95
N GLY A 73 -8.29 15.16 -3.22
CA GLY A 73 -9.48 14.69 -3.95
C GLY A 73 -10.40 13.87 -3.05
N GLU A 74 -11.05 12.88 -3.63
CA GLU A 74 -11.95 11.95 -2.95
C GLU A 74 -11.84 10.55 -3.58
N THR A 75 -12.27 9.53 -2.85
CA THR A 75 -12.32 8.15 -3.35
C THR A 75 -13.48 7.40 -2.68
N ALA A 76 -14.02 6.40 -3.36
CA ALA A 76 -15.07 5.54 -2.83
C ALA A 76 -14.45 4.24 -2.32
N LEU A 77 -14.86 3.82 -1.12
CA LEU A 77 -14.54 2.51 -0.57
C LEU A 77 -15.75 1.60 -0.76
N GLU A 78 -15.56 0.53 -1.52
CA GLU A 78 -16.58 -0.49 -1.75
C GLU A 78 -16.19 -1.78 -1.00
N PRO A 79 -16.91 -2.16 0.07
CA PRO A 79 -16.74 -3.47 0.71
C PRO A 79 -17.46 -4.57 -0.10
N GLU A 80 -17.05 -5.82 0.11
CA GLU A 80 -17.86 -6.97 -0.34
C GLU A 80 -19.23 -6.94 0.36
N ASP A 81 -20.29 -7.27 -0.40
CA ASP A 81 -21.65 -7.36 0.13
C ASP A 81 -21.82 -8.76 0.75
N ASP A 82 -22.10 -8.84 2.05
CA ASP A 82 -22.34 -10.12 2.75
C ASP A 82 -23.68 -10.74 2.29
N ARG A 83 -23.66 -11.54 1.22
CA ARG A 83 -24.78 -12.41 0.82
C ARG A 83 -24.43 -13.88 0.89
#